data_AF-A0A821PAK3-F1
#
_entry.id   AF-A0A821PAK3-F1
#
_cell.length_a   1.000
_cell.length_b   1.000
_cell.length_c   1.000
_cell.angle_alpha   90.00
_cell.angle_beta   90.00
_cell.angle_gamma   90.00
#
_symmetry.space_group_name_H-M   'P 1'
#
loop_
_entity.id
_entity.type
_entity.pdbx_description
1 polymer ?
#
loop_
_entity_poly.entity_id
_entity_poly.type
_entity_poly.pdbx_seq_one_letter_code
_entity_poly.pdbx_strand_id
1 'polypeptide(L)'
;MNLFNRILLIYSVIQILKSDPINRNIIIDGNFDDWLNVPSYSDPRDNINGTVYQESPWFPSLKIPDCHDADTKILTDMPKHTYNPNVNIIEFKIAHDDSSLYVYYRVVDDGVIGKTSVGPHEFNRSDPSKPSAGRFYIITTVNLDMNDTTGYWLHEGGYYPTAPGFDANFEIEFYNGTYNQ
;
A
#
# COMPACT_ATOMS: atom_id res chain seq x y z
N MET A 1 48.58 -25.27 0.15
CA MET A 1 47.85 -25.17 -1.12
C MET A 1 46.61 -24.33 -0.85
N ASN A 2 46.53 -23.16 -1.47
CA ASN A 2 45.40 -22.23 -1.38
C ASN A 2 44.15 -22.85 -2.03
N LEU A 3 42.95 -22.66 -1.49
CA LEU A 3 42.00 -21.66 -2.00
C LEU A 3 40.77 -21.57 -1.08
N PHE A 4 40.61 -20.39 -0.50
CA PHE A 4 39.40 -19.82 0.08
C PHE A 4 38.31 -19.60 -1.00
N ASN A 5 37.04 -19.57 -0.55
CA ASN A 5 35.91 -18.78 -1.11
C ASN A 5 35.26 -19.30 -2.43
N ARG A 6 33.93 -19.27 -2.66
CA ARG A 6 32.87 -18.33 -2.24
C ARG A 6 31.49 -19.02 -2.22
N ILE A 7 30.78 -18.92 -1.11
CA ILE A 7 29.30 -18.84 -1.12
C ILE A 7 28.99 -17.37 -1.38
N LEU A 8 28.35 -17.07 -2.51
CA LEU A 8 27.79 -15.74 -2.78
C LEU A 8 26.33 -15.77 -2.35
N LEU A 9 26.07 -15.55 -1.06
CA LEU A 9 24.75 -15.14 -0.59
C LEU A 9 24.77 -13.61 -0.65
N ILE A 10 24.12 -13.03 -1.66
CA ILE A 10 23.87 -11.59 -1.70
C ILE A 10 22.75 -11.33 -0.70
N TYR A 11 23.10 -11.20 0.58
CA TYR A 11 22.27 -10.44 1.51
C TYR A 11 22.41 -8.98 1.10
N SER A 12 21.46 -8.49 0.30
CA SER A 12 21.26 -7.06 0.08
C SER A 12 20.74 -6.43 1.38
N VAL A 13 21.54 -6.45 2.44
CA VAL A 13 21.35 -5.54 3.56
C VAL A 13 21.83 -4.19 3.04
N ILE A 14 20.93 -3.46 2.37
CA ILE A 14 21.08 -2.02 2.23
C ILE A 14 20.94 -1.49 3.66
N GLN A 15 22.06 -1.45 4.38
CA GLN A 15 22.14 -0.56 5.52
C GLN A 15 21.99 0.83 4.94
N ILE A 16 20.79 1.39 5.11
CA ILE A 16 20.49 2.80 4.86
C ILE A 16 21.33 3.57 5.87
N LEU A 17 22.61 3.74 5.55
CA LEU A 17 23.52 4.67 6.22
C LEU A 17 22.89 6.05 6.03
N LYS A 18 22.30 6.62 7.09
CA LYS A 18 21.78 8.01 7.18
C LYS A 18 21.23 8.50 5.83
N SER A 19 19.98 8.16 5.51
CA SER A 19 19.39 8.43 4.19
C SER A 19 19.60 9.88 3.75
N ASP A 20 20.55 10.07 2.82
CA ASP A 20 20.46 11.21 1.93
C ASP A 20 19.09 11.15 1.25
N PRO A 21 18.38 12.28 1.10
CA PRO A 21 17.08 12.31 0.45
C PRO A 21 17.11 11.55 -0.88
N ILE A 22 16.28 10.51 -0.99
CA ILE A 22 16.24 9.65 -2.18
C ILE A 22 15.94 10.49 -3.43
N ASN A 23 15.24 11.62 -3.28
CA ASN A 23 15.09 12.63 -4.32
C ASN A 23 14.66 13.98 -3.71
N ARG A 24 15.47 15.05 -3.87
CA ARG A 24 15.15 16.39 -3.32
C ARG A 24 14.21 17.24 -4.17
N ASN A 25 13.82 16.78 -5.35
CA ASN A 25 13.16 17.63 -6.35
C ASN A 25 11.83 17.03 -6.82
N ILE A 26 11.07 16.38 -5.93
CA ILE A 26 9.73 15.94 -6.28
C ILE A 26 8.80 17.16 -6.36
N ILE A 27 8.15 17.36 -7.50
CA ILE A 27 7.21 18.46 -7.74
C ILE A 27 5.82 17.86 -7.97
N ILE A 28 4.84 18.31 -7.18
CA ILE A 28 3.44 17.88 -7.35
C ILE A 28 2.77 18.75 -8.42
N ASP A 29 3.02 18.44 -9.69
CA ASP A 29 2.46 19.17 -10.84
C ASP A 29 1.71 18.26 -11.84
N GLY A 30 1.65 16.95 -11.57
CA GLY A 30 1.02 15.96 -12.44
C GLY A 30 1.92 15.46 -13.58
N ASN A 31 3.14 15.99 -13.71
CA ASN A 31 4.23 15.34 -14.43
C ASN A 31 4.95 14.37 -13.46
N PHE A 32 5.49 13.28 -14.00
CA PHE A 32 6.14 12.22 -13.20
C PHE A 32 7.60 11.96 -13.61
N ASP A 33 8.20 12.82 -14.43
CA ASP A 33 9.59 12.69 -14.88
C ASP A 33 10.60 12.70 -13.72
N ASP A 34 10.32 13.48 -12.69
CA ASP A 34 11.06 13.55 -11.44
C ASP A 34 11.04 12.23 -10.64
N TRP A 35 10.10 11.32 -10.91
CA TRP A 35 10.01 9.99 -10.29
C TRP A 35 10.82 8.90 -11.01
N LEU A 36 11.44 9.19 -12.16
CA LEU A 36 12.12 8.17 -12.98
C LEU A 36 13.25 7.44 -12.25
N ASN A 37 13.97 8.13 -11.36
CA ASN A 37 15.10 7.57 -10.60
C ASN A 37 14.73 7.12 -9.18
N VAL A 38 13.47 7.28 -8.76
CA VAL A 38 13.01 6.81 -7.46
C VAL A 38 12.80 5.29 -7.53
N PRO A 39 13.29 4.50 -6.55
CA PRO A 39 13.02 3.07 -6.49
C PRO A 39 11.55 2.73 -6.67
N SER A 40 11.30 1.75 -7.51
CA SER A 40 9.95 1.30 -7.88
C SER A 40 9.68 -0.09 -7.34
N TYR A 41 8.48 -0.26 -6.80
CA TYR A 41 7.96 -1.53 -6.32
C TYR A 41 6.71 -1.87 -7.11
N SER A 42 6.74 -3.02 -7.77
CA SER A 42 5.62 -3.50 -8.58
C SER A 42 4.70 -4.38 -7.77
N ASP A 43 3.41 -4.21 -7.98
CA ASP A 43 2.38 -5.13 -7.49
C ASP A 43 1.74 -5.84 -8.70
N PRO A 44 1.58 -7.18 -8.69
CA PRO A 44 0.96 -7.88 -9.79
C PRO A 44 -0.46 -7.38 -10.04
N ARG A 45 -0.91 -7.44 -11.30
CA ARG A 45 -2.31 -7.14 -11.61
C ARG A 45 -3.20 -8.23 -11.03
N ASP A 46 -4.17 -7.84 -10.21
CA ASP A 46 -5.21 -8.74 -9.71
C ASP A 46 -6.12 -9.24 -10.85
N ASN A 47 -6.74 -10.40 -10.66
CA ASN A 47 -7.67 -11.02 -11.59
C ASN A 47 -8.93 -11.53 -10.86
N ILE A 48 -10.03 -11.68 -11.60
CA ILE A 48 -11.33 -12.07 -11.02
C ILE A 48 -11.33 -13.45 -10.33
N ASN A 49 -10.43 -14.33 -10.75
CA ASN A 49 -10.19 -15.63 -10.12
C ASN A 49 -8.90 -15.62 -9.29
N GLY A 50 -8.47 -14.41 -8.96
CA GLY A 50 -7.15 -14.09 -8.49
C GLY A 50 -6.94 -14.45 -7.07
N THR A 51 -5.97 -15.32 -6.91
CA THR A 51 -5.26 -15.42 -5.66
C THR A 51 -3.83 -15.08 -5.99
N VAL A 52 -3.59 -13.80 -6.30
CA VAL A 52 -2.23 -13.27 -6.22
C VAL A 52 -1.86 -13.47 -4.77
N TYR A 53 -0.95 -14.41 -4.52
CA TYR A 53 -0.48 -14.71 -3.18
C TYR A 53 0.87 -14.06 -3.00
N GLN A 54 1.01 -13.23 -1.97
CA GLN A 54 2.31 -12.78 -1.50
C GLN A 54 2.81 -13.71 -0.39
N GLU A 55 4.13 -13.91 -0.34
CA GLU A 55 4.75 -14.59 0.79
C GLU A 55 4.86 -13.62 1.97
N SER A 56 4.58 -14.10 3.19
CA SER A 56 4.84 -13.31 4.39
C SER A 56 6.25 -13.60 4.91
N PRO A 57 7.16 -12.60 4.96
CA PRO A 57 8.41 -12.71 5.71
C PRO A 57 8.20 -13.12 7.19
N TRP A 58 7.07 -12.72 7.77
CA TRP A 58 6.71 -13.00 9.18
C TRP A 58 6.06 -14.37 9.34
N PHE A 59 5.35 -14.85 8.31
CA PHE A 59 4.70 -16.17 8.28
C PHE A 59 5.00 -16.90 6.96
N PRO A 60 6.20 -17.49 6.76
CA PRO A 60 6.63 -18.02 5.46
C PRO A 60 5.79 -19.16 4.88
N SER A 61 4.95 -19.81 5.71
CA SER A 61 3.98 -20.83 5.26
C SER A 61 2.62 -20.25 4.86
N LEU A 62 2.40 -18.95 5.09
CA LEU A 62 1.15 -18.27 4.85
C LEU A 62 1.14 -17.70 3.42
N LYS A 63 0.14 -18.12 2.66
CA LYS A 63 -0.18 -17.50 1.37
C LYS A 63 -1.14 -16.34 1.63
N ILE A 64 -0.64 -15.12 1.57
CA ILE A 64 -1.40 -13.89 1.79
C ILE A 64 -2.15 -13.57 0.50
N PRO A 65 -3.49 -13.65 0.45
CA PRO A 65 -4.20 -13.17 -0.72
C PRO A 65 -3.99 -11.66 -0.83
N ASP A 66 -3.69 -11.19 -2.03
CA ASP A 66 -3.86 -9.79 -2.39
C ASP A 66 -5.31 -9.41 -2.08
N CYS A 67 -5.52 -8.36 -1.29
CA CYS A 67 -6.84 -8.00 -0.82
C CYS A 67 -6.96 -6.49 -0.69
N HIS A 68 -8.12 -5.99 -1.09
CA HIS A 68 -8.54 -4.63 -0.84
C HIS A 68 -9.45 -4.61 0.38
N ASP A 69 -9.05 -3.84 1.40
CA ASP A 69 -9.82 -3.54 2.62
C ASP A 69 -10.20 -4.77 3.46
N ALA A 70 -9.63 -4.85 4.66
CA ALA A 70 -9.72 -6.05 5.46
C ALA A 70 -9.92 -5.68 6.93
N ASP A 71 -11.15 -5.79 7.42
CA ASP A 71 -11.54 -5.73 8.83
C ASP A 71 -10.88 -6.85 9.69
N THR A 72 -9.56 -6.97 9.64
CA THR A 72 -8.79 -7.91 10.46
C THR A 72 -8.70 -7.33 11.87
N LYS A 73 -9.10 -8.13 12.85
CA LYS A 73 -9.13 -7.74 14.26
C LYS A 73 -8.08 -8.46 15.09
N ILE A 74 -7.51 -9.53 14.56
CA ILE A 74 -6.47 -10.31 15.21
C ILE A 74 -5.32 -10.64 14.25
N LEU A 75 -4.17 -10.95 14.83
CA LEU A 75 -2.91 -11.28 14.14
C LEU A 75 -3.06 -12.34 13.03
N THR A 76 -3.95 -13.31 13.23
CA THR A 76 -4.11 -14.46 12.34
C THR A 76 -5.27 -14.32 11.37
N ASP A 77 -5.96 -13.18 11.35
CA ASP A 77 -7.06 -12.98 10.42
C ASP A 77 -6.54 -12.95 8.99
N MET A 78 -7.29 -13.59 8.09
CA MET A 78 -7.04 -13.54 6.66
C MET A 78 -8.32 -13.09 5.96
N PRO A 79 -8.32 -11.90 5.35
CA PRO A 79 -9.47 -11.42 4.59
C PRO A 79 -9.71 -12.29 3.36
N LYS A 80 -10.94 -12.23 2.86
CA LYS A 80 -11.27 -12.79 1.56
C LYS A 80 -10.77 -11.83 0.48
N HIS A 81 -10.27 -12.40 -0.61
CA HIS A 81 -10.01 -11.64 -1.83
C HIS A 81 -11.28 -10.91 -2.29
N THR A 82 -11.09 -9.65 -2.68
CA THR A 82 -12.14 -8.80 -3.26
C THR A 82 -11.59 -8.22 -4.56
N TYR A 83 -12.01 -8.76 -5.70
CA TYR A 83 -11.57 -8.25 -7.00
C TYR A 83 -12.12 -6.83 -7.25
N ASN A 84 -11.22 -5.85 -7.38
CA ASN A 84 -11.58 -4.49 -7.78
C ASN A 84 -10.66 -3.98 -8.91
N PRO A 85 -11.00 -4.24 -10.18
CA PRO A 85 -10.15 -3.85 -11.31
C PRO A 85 -10.00 -2.33 -11.46
N ASN A 86 -10.88 -1.52 -10.87
CA ASN A 86 -10.81 -0.07 -11.02
C ASN A 86 -9.72 0.55 -10.13
N VAL A 87 -9.21 -0.19 -9.13
CA VAL A 87 -8.26 0.33 -8.14
C VAL A 87 -7.19 -0.69 -7.77
N ASN A 88 -6.73 -1.45 -8.75
CA ASN A 88 -5.59 -2.31 -8.57
C ASN A 88 -4.30 -1.49 -8.67
N ILE A 89 -3.59 -1.31 -7.55
CA ILE A 89 -2.25 -0.72 -7.55
C ILE A 89 -1.31 -1.67 -8.31
N ILE A 90 -0.45 -1.12 -9.15
CA ILE A 90 0.55 -1.91 -9.91
C ILE A 90 1.96 -1.40 -9.72
N GLU A 91 2.10 -0.20 -9.16
CA GLU A 91 3.38 0.37 -8.80
C GLU A 91 3.20 1.35 -7.65
N PHE A 92 4.13 1.32 -6.71
CA PHE A 92 4.30 2.39 -5.74
C PHE A 92 5.77 2.81 -5.61
N LYS A 93 5.98 4.06 -5.22
CA LYS A 93 7.31 4.63 -4.95
C LYS A 93 7.23 5.54 -3.73
N ILE A 94 8.33 5.63 -3.00
CA ILE A 94 8.47 6.53 -1.85
C ILE A 94 9.73 7.38 -2.05
N ALA A 95 9.59 8.68 -1.88
CA ALA A 95 10.68 9.65 -1.84
C ALA A 95 10.49 10.59 -0.66
N HIS A 96 11.55 11.26 -0.23
CA HIS A 96 11.45 12.30 0.79
C HIS A 96 12.52 13.36 0.58
N ASP A 97 12.27 14.54 1.11
CA ASP A 97 13.26 15.61 1.29
C ASP A 97 13.36 16.02 2.77
N ASP A 98 13.90 17.21 3.04
CA ASP A 98 14.09 17.73 4.40
C ASP A 98 12.77 18.18 5.07
N SER A 99 11.66 18.21 4.32
CA SER A 99 10.38 18.78 4.74
C SER A 99 9.18 17.85 4.52
N SER A 100 9.28 16.94 3.55
CA SER A 100 8.13 16.22 3.00
C SER A 100 8.45 14.76 2.72
N LEU A 101 7.47 13.90 2.98
CA LEU A 101 7.41 12.54 2.48
C LEU A 101 6.47 12.54 1.26
N TYR A 102 6.93 11.95 0.16
CA TYR A 102 6.20 11.83 -1.09
C TYR A 102 5.89 10.37 -1.36
N VAL A 103 4.64 10.11 -1.71
CA VAL A 103 4.17 8.77 -2.07
C VAL A 103 3.55 8.82 -3.45
N TYR A 104 4.02 7.95 -4.33
CA TYR A 104 3.50 7.78 -5.67
C TYR A 104 2.77 6.44 -5.76
N TYR A 105 1.62 6.46 -6.39
CA TYR A 105 0.84 5.29 -6.73
C TYR A 105 0.48 5.32 -8.20
N ARG A 106 0.66 4.19 -8.88
CA ARG A 106 0.05 3.93 -10.18
C ARG A 106 -0.92 2.78 -10.05
N VAL A 107 -2.15 3.03 -10.44
CA VAL A 107 -3.16 1.98 -10.62
C VAL A 107 -3.13 1.48 -12.07
N VAL A 108 -3.82 0.39 -12.35
CA VAL A 108 -4.01 -0.10 -13.72
C VAL A 108 -4.49 1.00 -14.67
N ASP A 109 -4.07 0.95 -15.94
CA ASP A 109 -4.23 2.05 -16.91
C ASP A 109 -5.69 2.45 -17.18
N ASP A 110 -6.64 1.55 -16.95
CA ASP A 110 -8.09 1.76 -17.04
C ASP A 110 -8.77 2.06 -15.69
N GLY A 111 -7.98 2.07 -14.61
CA GLY A 111 -8.40 2.39 -13.26
C GLY A 111 -8.58 3.90 -13.04
N VAL A 112 -9.40 4.25 -12.06
CA VAL A 112 -9.65 5.65 -11.68
C VAL A 112 -9.61 5.75 -10.16
N ILE A 113 -8.57 6.42 -9.66
CA ILE A 113 -8.44 6.76 -8.24
C ILE A 113 -9.60 7.68 -7.82
N GLY A 114 -10.24 7.38 -6.68
CA GLY A 114 -11.27 8.25 -6.09
C GLY A 114 -12.66 8.14 -6.73
N LYS A 115 -12.89 7.19 -7.64
CA LYS A 115 -14.20 6.98 -8.25
C LYS A 115 -15.19 6.38 -7.24
N THR A 116 -16.05 7.22 -6.69
CA THR A 116 -17.08 6.84 -5.71
C THR A 116 -18.49 7.05 -6.25
N SER A 117 -19.47 6.27 -5.76
CA SER A 117 -20.88 6.52 -6.06
C SER A 117 -21.33 7.85 -5.45
N VAL A 118 -22.19 8.56 -6.19
CA VAL A 118 -22.85 9.77 -5.69
C VAL A 118 -24.24 9.39 -5.19
N GLY A 119 -24.59 9.82 -3.98
CA GLY A 119 -25.86 9.44 -3.36
C GLY A 119 -26.11 10.12 -2.02
N PRO A 120 -27.26 9.85 -1.37
CA PRO A 120 -27.51 10.29 -0.01
C PRO A 120 -26.46 9.75 0.97
N HIS A 121 -26.23 10.48 2.06
CA HIS A 121 -25.19 10.17 3.05
C HIS A 121 -25.39 8.80 3.73
N GLU A 122 -26.64 8.39 3.94
CA GLU A 122 -26.97 7.13 4.58
C GLU A 122 -27.44 6.08 3.58
N PHE A 123 -26.89 4.88 3.70
CA PHE A 123 -27.38 3.72 2.98
C PHE A 123 -28.79 3.37 3.49
N ASN A 124 -29.79 3.70 2.69
CA ASN A 124 -31.14 3.27 3.01
C ASN A 124 -31.30 1.79 2.64
N ARG A 125 -31.08 0.90 3.62
CA ARG A 125 -31.31 -0.55 3.48
C ARG A 125 -32.72 -0.90 2.96
N SER A 126 -33.70 -0.01 3.12
CA SER A 126 -35.07 -0.22 2.68
C SER A 126 -35.37 0.22 1.24
N ASP A 127 -34.44 0.90 0.56
CA ASP A 127 -34.59 1.32 -0.83
C ASP A 127 -33.27 1.15 -1.61
N PRO A 128 -33.02 -0.05 -2.18
CA PRO A 128 -31.82 -0.35 -2.97
C PRO A 128 -31.67 0.53 -4.23
N SER A 129 -32.72 1.24 -4.64
CA SER A 129 -32.66 2.16 -5.79
C SER A 129 -31.98 3.50 -5.48
N LYS A 130 -31.67 3.76 -4.20
CA LYS A 130 -30.94 4.95 -3.73
C LYS A 130 -29.59 4.53 -3.15
N PRO A 131 -28.58 4.31 -4.00
CA PRO A 131 -27.26 3.93 -3.51
C PRO A 131 -26.72 5.03 -2.59
N SER A 132 -26.12 4.67 -1.46
CA SER A 132 -25.42 5.64 -0.63
C SER A 132 -24.23 6.23 -1.36
N ALA A 133 -23.81 7.41 -0.91
CA ALA A 133 -22.50 7.93 -1.25
C ALA A 133 -21.41 6.89 -0.92
N GLY A 134 -20.53 6.63 -1.89
CA GLY A 134 -19.40 5.72 -1.75
C GLY A 134 -18.22 6.41 -1.07
N ARG A 135 -17.31 5.60 -0.54
CA ARG A 135 -16.03 6.02 0.02
C ARG A 135 -14.90 5.29 -0.69
N PHE A 136 -13.77 5.96 -0.81
CA PHE A 136 -12.57 5.41 -1.38
C PHE A 136 -11.37 5.97 -0.62
N TYR A 137 -10.47 5.08 -0.21
CA TYR A 137 -9.31 5.42 0.59
C TYR A 137 -8.02 5.01 -0.13
N ILE A 138 -6.99 5.85 -0.03
CA ILE A 138 -5.59 5.44 -0.20
C ILE A 138 -4.93 5.61 1.15
N ILE A 139 -4.35 4.52 1.65
CA ILE A 139 -3.71 4.49 2.97
C ILE A 139 -2.26 4.04 2.78
N THR A 140 -1.33 4.88 3.21
CA THR A 140 0.09 4.55 3.29
C THR A 140 0.46 4.33 4.75
N THR A 141 0.90 3.12 5.09
CA THR A 141 1.42 2.83 6.43
C THR A 141 2.91 2.56 6.35
N VAL A 142 3.69 3.22 7.21
CA VAL A 142 5.15 3.22 7.15
C VAL A 142 5.77 2.86 8.50
N ASN A 143 6.70 1.92 8.49
CA ASN A 143 7.68 1.71 9.55
C ASN A 143 8.87 2.65 9.26
N LEU A 144 8.95 3.76 10.00
CA LEU A 144 9.88 4.87 9.73
C LEU A 144 11.27 4.60 10.28
N ASP A 145 11.37 3.86 11.39
CA ASP A 145 12.64 3.55 12.06
C ASP A 145 13.20 2.16 11.69
N MET A 146 12.45 1.40 10.88
CA MET A 146 12.73 0.00 10.52
C MET A 146 12.89 -0.92 11.73
N ASN A 147 12.15 -0.67 12.80
CA ASN A 147 12.21 -1.44 14.03
C ASN A 147 10.86 -2.10 14.35
N ASP A 148 10.78 -3.40 14.09
CA ASP A 148 9.59 -4.22 14.33
C ASP A 148 9.17 -4.32 15.82
N THR A 149 9.93 -3.74 16.77
CA THR A 149 9.60 -3.75 18.20
C THR A 149 8.97 -2.44 18.70
N THR A 150 8.99 -1.38 17.88
CA THR A 150 8.33 -0.10 18.11
C THR A 150 7.02 -0.02 17.30
N GLY A 151 6.30 1.10 17.39
CA GLY A 151 5.07 1.29 16.62
C GLY A 151 3.91 0.38 17.03
N TYR A 152 2.97 0.20 16.10
CA TYR A 152 1.78 -0.63 16.26
C TYR A 152 1.74 -1.79 15.25
N TRP A 153 0.89 -2.78 15.51
CA TRP A 153 0.64 -3.87 14.56
C TRP A 153 -0.44 -3.50 13.55
N LEU A 154 -0.24 -3.80 12.26
CA LEU A 154 -1.19 -3.40 11.22
C LEU A 154 -2.66 -3.83 11.48
N HIS A 155 -2.91 -5.03 12.03
CA HIS A 155 -4.28 -5.45 12.36
C HIS A 155 -4.94 -4.61 13.45
N GLU A 156 -4.17 -3.94 14.33
CA GLU A 156 -4.74 -3.03 15.34
C GLU A 156 -5.39 -1.81 14.67
N GLY A 157 -4.93 -1.44 13.48
CA GLY A 157 -5.54 -0.44 12.61
C GLY A 157 -6.57 -1.00 11.62
N GLY A 158 -6.87 -2.31 11.65
CA GLY A 158 -7.74 -2.94 10.66
C GLY A 158 -7.08 -3.12 9.29
N TYR A 159 -5.77 -3.36 9.24
CA TYR A 159 -5.03 -3.53 7.98
C TYR A 159 -4.38 -4.92 7.86
N TYR A 160 -4.22 -5.36 6.62
CA TYR A 160 -3.63 -6.65 6.24
C TYR A 160 -2.68 -6.48 5.04
N PRO A 161 -1.61 -7.29 4.89
CA PRO A 161 -1.14 -8.34 5.80
C PRO A 161 -0.69 -7.80 7.15
N THR A 162 -0.87 -8.60 8.20
CA THR A 162 -0.42 -8.20 9.53
C THR A 162 1.12 -8.22 9.62
N ALA A 163 1.68 -7.11 10.05
CA ALA A 163 3.09 -6.94 10.39
C ALA A 163 3.23 -5.91 11.53
N PRO A 164 4.28 -6.02 12.37
CA PRO A 164 4.57 -5.07 13.45
C PRO A 164 5.40 -3.88 12.96
N GLY A 165 5.67 -2.92 13.86
CA GLY A 165 6.69 -1.88 13.63
C GLY A 165 6.20 -0.60 12.97
N PHE A 166 4.90 -0.43 12.72
CA PHE A 166 4.43 0.72 11.94
C PHE A 166 4.28 1.96 12.81
N ASP A 167 4.82 3.08 12.35
CA ASP A 167 4.92 4.32 13.13
C ASP A 167 3.91 5.38 12.69
N ALA A 168 3.53 5.36 11.41
CA ALA A 168 2.70 6.40 10.82
C ALA A 168 1.75 5.83 9.76
N ASN A 169 0.56 6.43 9.70
CA ASN A 169 -0.43 6.26 8.65
C ASN A 169 -0.76 7.60 7.99
N PHE A 170 -0.84 7.60 6.66
CA PHE A 170 -1.31 8.73 5.87
C PHE A 170 -2.53 8.26 5.08
N GLU A 171 -3.61 9.02 5.16
CA GLU A 171 -4.87 8.66 4.50
C GLU A 171 -5.34 9.80 3.61
N ILE A 172 -5.76 9.41 2.42
CA ILE A 172 -6.54 10.24 1.51
C ILE A 172 -7.92 9.60 1.37
N GLU A 173 -8.97 10.40 1.56
CA GLU A 173 -10.35 9.97 1.38
C GLU A 173 -11.00 10.69 0.18
N PHE A 174 -11.78 9.93 -0.59
CA PHE A 174 -12.75 10.46 -1.53
C PHE A 174 -14.14 10.01 -1.09
N TYR A 175 -15.09 10.93 -1.13
CA TYR A 175 -16.46 10.71 -0.70
C TYR A 175 -17.43 11.38 -1.67
N ASN A 176 -18.51 10.67 -1.99
CA ASN A 176 -19.64 11.22 -2.75
C ASN A 176 -19.25 11.89 -4.08
N GLY A 177 -18.32 11.29 -4.82
CA GLY A 177 -17.80 11.78 -6.10
C GLY A 177 -16.73 12.88 -5.99
N THR A 178 -16.26 13.21 -4.78
CA THR A 178 -15.31 14.31 -4.55
C THR A 178 -14.16 13.90 -3.63
N TYR A 179 -13.02 14.57 -3.77
CA TYR A 179 -11.94 14.50 -2.78
C TYR A 179 -12.43 15.10 -1.46
N ASN A 180 -12.26 14.36 -0.35
CA ASN A 180 -12.69 14.81 0.97
C ASN A 180 -11.50 15.47 1.69
N GLN A 181 -11.60 16.78 1.93
CA GLN A 181 -10.61 17.58 2.68
C GLN A 181 -11.08 17.86 4.09
#